data_AF-A0A9P7TTK3-F1
#
_entry.id   AF-A0A9P7TTK3-F1
#
_cell.length_a   1.000
_cell.length_b   1.000
_cell.length_c   1.000
_cell.angle_alpha   90.00
_cell.angle_beta   90.00
_cell.angle_gamma   90.00
#
_symmetry.space_group_name_H-M   'P 1'
#
loop_
_entity.id
_entity.type
_entity.pdbx_description
1 polymer ?
#
loop_
_entity_poly.entity_id
_entity_poly.type
_entity_poly.pdbx_seq_one_letter_code
_entity_poly.pdbx_strand_id
1 'polypeptide(L)'
;MTGNSEDSKPARYEEGQPGSHQLNDPTEQKQGEPQDDPETAALKKDPTLPAKMHGNKPSRGAEIDAQIAAEEEEELKQKGKA
;
A
#
# COMPACT_ATOMS: atom_id res chain seq x y z
N MET A 1 60.22 -23.05 0.05
CA MET A 1 58.82 -23.38 0.34
C MET A 1 58.18 -22.11 0.93
N THR A 2 57.31 -21.42 0.19
CA THR A 2 55.83 -21.54 0.25
C THR A 2 55.30 -21.12 1.64
N GLY A 3 54.45 -20.13 1.83
CA GLY A 3 53.69 -19.23 0.97
C GLY A 3 52.87 -18.27 1.85
N ASN A 4 52.50 -17.10 1.31
CA ASN A 4 51.62 -16.11 1.95
C ASN A 4 50.33 -16.74 2.50
N SER A 5 49.96 -16.42 3.73
CA SER A 5 48.63 -16.75 4.28
C SER A 5 48.13 -15.55 5.06
N GLU A 6 47.42 -14.64 4.39
CA GLU A 6 46.62 -13.58 5.03
C GLU A 6 45.71 -12.86 4.01
N ASP A 7 45.03 -13.61 3.15
CA ASP A 7 43.84 -13.13 2.44
C ASP A 7 42.59 -13.67 3.18
N SER A 8 42.46 -13.32 4.46
CA SER A 8 41.21 -13.55 5.19
C SER A 8 40.30 -12.36 4.96
N LYS A 9 39.72 -12.29 3.76
CA LYS A 9 38.56 -11.40 3.52
C LYS A 9 37.35 -12.09 4.14
N PRO A 10 36.64 -11.45 5.09
CA PRO A 10 35.37 -12.00 5.56
C PRO A 10 34.46 -12.12 4.34
N ALA A 11 33.84 -13.29 4.17
CA ALA A 11 32.92 -13.56 3.07
C ALA A 11 31.89 -12.41 3.02
N ARG A 12 32.01 -11.57 1.98
CA ARG A 12 30.99 -10.58 1.65
C ARG A 12 29.71 -11.38 1.52
N TYR A 13 28.72 -11.04 2.35
CA TYR A 13 27.37 -11.60 2.34
C TYR A 13 26.99 -12.02 0.92
N GLU A 14 26.52 -13.26 0.77
CA GLU A 14 26.09 -13.83 -0.51
C GLU A 14 25.09 -12.86 -1.16
N GLU A 15 25.57 -11.99 -2.07
CA GLU A 15 24.72 -11.08 -2.82
C GLU A 15 23.85 -11.97 -3.71
N GLY A 16 22.54 -12.02 -3.39
CA GLY A 16 21.58 -12.84 -4.12
C GLY A 16 21.68 -12.57 -5.62
N GLN A 17 21.50 -13.61 -6.44
CA GLN A 17 21.69 -13.47 -7.88
C GLN A 17 20.76 -12.40 -8.47
N PRO A 18 21.27 -11.49 -9.33
CA PRO A 18 20.44 -10.49 -9.99
C PRO A 18 19.42 -11.18 -10.89
N GLY A 19 18.13 -10.89 -10.68
CA GLY A 19 17.04 -11.53 -11.44
C GLY A 19 16.59 -12.90 -10.91
N SER A 20 16.93 -13.25 -9.66
CA SER A 20 16.45 -14.47 -8.98
C SER A 20 14.93 -14.53 -8.77
N HIS A 21 14.22 -13.42 -8.97
CA HIS A 21 12.77 -13.36 -8.97
C HIS A 21 12.22 -14.11 -10.20
N GLN A 22 11.82 -15.36 -9.99
CA GLN A 22 11.17 -16.18 -11.02
C GLN A 22 9.70 -15.78 -11.08
N LEU A 23 9.22 -15.33 -12.25
CA LEU A 23 7.82 -14.91 -12.49
C LEU A 23 6.77 -15.99 -12.14
N ASN A 24 7.20 -17.25 -11.97
CA ASN A 24 6.35 -18.39 -11.65
C ASN A 24 6.78 -19.05 -10.33
N ASP A 25 7.42 -18.31 -9.42
CA ASP A 25 7.79 -18.83 -8.11
C ASP A 25 6.52 -19.24 -7.34
N PRO A 26 6.38 -20.51 -6.89
CA PRO A 26 5.21 -20.94 -6.13
C PRO A 26 5.07 -20.22 -4.77
N THR A 27 6.12 -19.54 -4.28
CA THR A 27 6.07 -18.64 -3.13
C THR A 27 5.57 -17.24 -3.46
N GLU A 28 5.49 -16.87 -4.74
CA GLU A 28 4.71 -15.74 -5.22
C GLU A 28 3.23 -16.12 -5.15
N GLN A 29 2.75 -16.17 -3.91
CA GLN A 29 1.34 -16.25 -3.62
C GLN A 29 0.68 -15.15 -4.43
N LYS A 30 -0.13 -15.54 -5.42
CA LYS A 30 -1.11 -14.64 -6.02
C LYS A 30 -1.90 -14.08 -4.85
N GLN A 31 -1.58 -12.85 -4.44
CA GLN A 31 -2.39 -12.07 -3.55
C GLN A 31 -3.66 -11.78 -4.35
N GLY A 32 -4.57 -12.76 -4.42
CA GLY A 32 -5.96 -12.48 -4.70
C GLY A 32 -6.34 -11.38 -3.73
N GLU A 33 -7.00 -10.32 -4.24
CA GLU A 33 -7.25 -9.09 -3.50
C GLU A 33 -7.49 -9.42 -2.02
N PRO A 34 -6.63 -8.94 -1.09
CA PRO A 34 -6.84 -9.22 0.31
C PRO A 34 -8.28 -8.83 0.60
N GLN A 35 -9.05 -9.78 1.11
CA GLN A 35 -10.46 -9.57 1.40
C GLN A 35 -10.49 -8.38 2.36
N ASP A 36 -10.91 -7.20 1.86
CA ASP A 36 -10.70 -5.94 2.56
C ASP A 36 -11.27 -6.09 3.97
N ASP A 37 -10.43 -5.82 4.97
CA ASP A 37 -10.92 -5.72 6.34
C ASP A 37 -11.98 -4.60 6.41
N PRO A 38 -12.91 -4.65 7.37
CA PRO A 38 -14.00 -3.67 7.44
C PRO A 38 -13.50 -2.22 7.55
N GLU A 39 -12.29 -1.97 8.06
CA GLU A 39 -11.71 -0.63 8.10
C GLU A 39 -11.19 -0.19 6.74
N THR A 40 -10.48 -1.06 6.02
CA THR A 40 -10.04 -0.82 4.64
C THR A 40 -11.22 -0.61 3.70
N ALA A 41 -12.28 -1.41 3.85
CA ALA A 41 -13.52 -1.23 3.09
C ALA A 41 -14.23 0.10 3.44
N ALA A 42 -14.14 0.56 4.69
CA ALA A 42 -14.68 1.85 5.09
C ALA A 42 -13.85 3.01 4.51
N LEU A 43 -12.51 2.90 4.54
CA LEU A 43 -11.57 3.87 3.97
C LEU A 43 -11.81 4.09 2.48
N LYS A 44 -12.06 3.02 1.73
CA LYS A 44 -12.37 3.09 0.28
C LYS A 44 -13.68 3.84 -0.02
N LYS A 45 -14.62 3.89 0.93
CA LYS A 45 -15.91 4.57 0.76
C LYS A 45 -15.85 6.02 1.20
N ASP A 46 -15.31 6.27 2.38
CA ASP A 46 -15.15 7.62 2.93
C ASP A 46 -13.85 7.65 3.75
N PRO A 47 -12.88 8.48 3.35
CA PRO A 47 -11.58 8.56 4.00
C PRO A 47 -11.65 9.07 5.46
N THR A 48 -12.78 9.64 5.87
CA THR A 48 -13.01 10.12 7.24
C THR A 48 -13.57 9.05 8.18
N LEU A 49 -14.10 7.94 7.67
CA LEU A 49 -14.79 6.93 8.48
C LEU A 49 -13.88 6.22 9.48
N PRO A 50 -12.68 5.75 9.12
CA PRO A 50 -11.82 5.07 10.11
C PRO A 50 -11.52 5.98 11.30
N ALA A 51 -11.18 7.25 11.07
CA ALA A 51 -10.94 8.20 12.15
C ALA A 51 -12.17 8.40 13.05
N LYS A 52 -13.35 8.57 12.46
CA LYS A 52 -14.62 8.73 13.19
C LYS A 52 -14.98 7.48 14.00
N MET A 53 -14.76 6.29 13.46
CA MET A 53 -15.03 5.00 14.14
C MET A 53 -14.20 4.85 15.41
N HIS A 54 -12.96 5.37 15.40
CA HIS A 54 -12.08 5.37 16.57
C HIS A 54 -12.25 6.61 17.46
N GLY A 55 -13.20 7.50 17.17
CA GLY A 55 -13.43 8.75 17.93
C GLY A 55 -12.34 9.82 17.73
N ASN A 56 -11.50 9.66 16.71
CA ASN A 56 -10.46 10.61 16.36
C ASN A 56 -10.95 11.63 15.34
N LYS A 57 -10.27 12.79 15.28
CA LYS A 57 -10.50 13.75 14.22
C LYS A 57 -9.89 13.24 12.90
N PRO A 58 -10.62 13.26 11.77
CA PRO A 58 -10.04 12.93 10.47
C PRO A 58 -8.88 13.86 10.10
N SER A 59 -8.00 13.38 9.22
CA SER A 59 -6.90 14.21 8.72
C SER A 59 -7.43 15.34 7.84
N ARG A 60 -6.67 16.43 7.72
CA ARG A 60 -7.04 17.57 6.86
C ARG A 60 -7.26 17.13 5.41
N GLY A 61 -6.49 16.15 4.92
CA GLY A 61 -6.68 15.58 3.57
C GLY A 61 -8.02 14.86 3.45
N ALA A 62 -8.32 13.96 4.39
CA ALA A 62 -9.60 13.24 4.41
C ALA A 62 -10.81 14.17 4.52
N GLU A 63 -10.70 15.28 5.27
CA GLU A 63 -11.76 16.30 5.35
C GLU A 63 -11.98 17.02 4.01
N ILE A 64 -10.91 17.27 3.24
CA ILE A 64 -11.00 17.91 1.92
C ILE A 64 -11.57 16.93 0.90
N ASP A 65 -11.08 15.70 0.87
CA ASP A 65 -11.57 14.67 -0.04
C ASP A 65 -13.08 14.42 0.16
N ALA A 66 -13.55 14.39 1.41
CA ALA A 66 -14.98 14.27 1.71
C ALA A 66 -15.81 15.48 1.26
N GLN A 67 -15.27 16.70 1.33
CA GLN A 67 -15.93 17.90 0.82
C GLN A 67 -16.04 17.86 -0.71
N ILE A 68 -14.94 17.57 -1.41
CA ILE A 68 -14.91 17.45 -2.87
C ILE A 68 -15.93 16.41 -3.34
N ALA A 69 -15.95 15.23 -2.71
CA ALA A 69 -16.90 14.18 -3.06
C ALA A 69 -18.37 14.63 -2.89
N ALA A 70 -18.67 15.41 -1.85
CA ALA A 70 -20.01 15.94 -1.61
C ALA A 70 -20.40 17.01 -2.65
N GLU A 71 -19.47 17.92 -2.98
CA GLU A 71 -19.65 18.94 -4.02
C GLU A 71 -19.86 18.30 -5.40
N GLU A 72 -19.04 17.31 -5.77
CA GLU A 72 -19.18 16.58 -7.03
C GLU A 72 -20.53 15.84 -7.12
N GLU A 73 -21.00 15.23 -6.02
CA GLU A 73 -22.31 14.56 -5.97
C GLU A 73 -23.45 15.57 -6.15
N GLU A 74 -23.34 16.76 -5.55
CA GLU A 74 -24.31 17.84 -5.73
C GLU A 74 -24.32 18.36 -7.18
N GLU A 75 -23.15 18.60 -7.77
CA GLU A 75 -23.04 19.02 -9.17
C GLU A 75 -23.62 17.97 -10.12
N LEU A 76 -23.37 16.68 -9.89
CA LEU A 76 -23.96 15.58 -10.66
C LEU A 76 -25.49 15.55 -10.53
N LYS A 77 -26.02 15.77 -9.31
CA LYS A 77 -27.47 15.87 -9.08
C LYS A 77 -28.10 17.05 -9.80
N GLN A 78 -27.41 18.18 -9.86
CA GLN A 78 -27.89 19.36 -10.58
C GLN A 78 -27.83 19.17 -12.10
N LYS A 79 -26.73 18.60 -12.60
CA LYS A 79 -26.56 18.29 -14.03
C LYS A 79 -27.53 17.22 -14.54
N GLY A 80 -27.88 16.24 -13.71
CA GLY A 80 -28.87 15.21 -14.05
C GLY A 80 -30.34 15.65 -13.94
N LYS A 81 -30.61 16.84 -13.41
CA LYS A 81 -31.96 17.45 -13.37
C LYS A 81 -32.24 18.39 -14.55
N ALA A 82 -31.27 18.61 -15.43
CA ALA A 82 -31.37 19.46 -16.63
C ALA A 82 -31.68 18.63 -17.89
#